data_AF-A0A9X5AVR4-F1
#
_entry.id   AF-A0A9X5AVR4-F1
#
_cell.length_a   1.000
_cell.length_b   1.000
_cell.length_c   1.000
_cell.angle_alpha   90.00
_cell.angle_beta   90.00
_cell.angle_gamma   90.00
#
_symmetry.space_group_name_H-M   'P 1'
#
loop_
_entity.id
_entity.type
_entity.pdbx_description
1 polymer ?
#
loop_
_entity_poly.entity_id
_entity_poly.type
_entity_poly.pdbx_seq_one_letter_code
_entity_poly.pdbx_strand_id
1 'polypeptide(L)'
;MTDWLDLALVYDPATRRCDLALGDDGDLVLDETPATPMLVSLLTDRRARPDDVLPSAAGEPPAIGERRGWPGDALDARGRRIGSRLWLLARAKAGELTQRFAGEWTREAFGWVTEETGSAAEIAVAWLRRGWLAITVKVDGRAVTVNQRVG
;
A
#
# COMPACT_ATOMS: atom_id res chain seq x y z
N MET A 1 -21.95 -10.91 -4.51
CA MET A 1 -21.60 -9.50 -4.25
C MET A 1 -20.83 -9.53 -2.95
N THR A 2 -19.63 -8.97 -2.92
CA THR A 2 -18.78 -8.99 -1.71
C THR A 2 -19.32 -7.95 -0.75
N ASP A 3 -19.66 -8.37 0.47
CA ASP A 3 -20.07 -7.45 1.52
C ASP A 3 -18.80 -6.88 2.16
N TRP A 4 -18.45 -5.67 1.76
CA TRP A 4 -17.42 -4.89 2.39
C TRP A 4 -17.93 -4.40 3.75
N LEU A 5 -17.12 -4.55 4.79
CA LEU A 5 -17.42 -3.94 6.09
C LEU A 5 -16.13 -3.65 6.82
N ASP A 6 -15.79 -2.37 6.90
CA ASP A 6 -14.65 -1.86 7.65
C ASP A 6 -15.06 -0.60 8.42
N LEU A 7 -14.15 -0.08 9.24
CA LEU A 7 -14.26 1.28 9.77
C LEU A 7 -13.78 2.27 8.70
N ALA A 8 -14.48 3.38 8.56
CA ALA A 8 -14.17 4.38 7.54
C ALA A 8 -12.87 5.11 7.87
N LEU A 9 -11.83 4.80 7.08
CA LEU A 9 -10.53 5.44 7.14
C LEU A 9 -10.46 6.59 6.13
N VAL A 10 -10.46 7.82 6.61
CA VAL A 10 -10.46 9.04 5.79
C VAL A 10 -9.03 9.52 5.58
N TYR A 11 -8.63 9.67 4.32
CA TYR A 11 -7.32 10.19 3.94
C TYR A 11 -7.35 11.71 3.69
N ASP A 12 -6.50 12.46 4.39
CA ASP A 12 -6.21 13.86 4.11
C ASP A 12 -4.97 13.97 3.20
N PRO A 13 -5.14 14.37 1.92
CA PRO A 13 -4.02 14.50 0.99
C PRO A 13 -3.07 15.66 1.32
N ALA A 14 -3.52 16.68 2.06
CA ALA A 14 -2.70 17.83 2.41
C ALA A 14 -1.68 17.47 3.51
N THR A 15 -2.12 16.74 4.53
CA THR A 15 -1.25 16.30 5.64
C THR A 15 -0.66 14.90 5.42
N ARG A 16 -1.15 14.17 4.42
CA ARG A 16 -0.83 12.76 4.14
C ARG A 16 -1.08 11.85 5.34
N ARG A 17 -2.19 12.08 6.04
CA ARG A 17 -2.62 11.31 7.21
C ARG A 17 -3.93 10.62 6.93
N CYS A 18 -4.15 9.52 7.63
CA CYS A 18 -5.46 8.90 7.72
C CYS A 18 -5.99 9.03 9.14
N ASP A 19 -7.30 9.19 9.28
CA ASP A 19 -8.00 9.12 10.57
C ASP A 19 -9.31 8.36 10.42
N LEU A 20 -9.84 7.83 11.52
CA LEU A 20 -11.17 7.22 11.53
C LEU A 20 -12.24 8.29 11.58
N ALA A 21 -13.30 8.13 10.80
CA ALA A 21 -14.43 9.04 10.82
C ALA A 21 -15.39 8.73 11.99
N LEU A 22 -15.91 9.79 12.61
CA LEU A 22 -17.00 9.73 13.58
C LEU A 22 -18.28 10.29 12.95
N GLY A 23 -19.42 9.65 13.24
CA GLY A 23 -20.75 10.13 12.89
C GLY A 23 -21.20 11.27 13.81
N ASP A 24 -22.34 11.88 13.48
CA ASP A 24 -22.93 12.95 14.28
C ASP A 24 -23.36 12.47 15.70
N ASP A 25 -23.55 11.17 15.87
CA ASP A 25 -23.82 10.48 17.12
C ASP A 25 -22.56 10.15 17.95
N GLY A 26 -21.37 10.37 17.38
CA GLY A 26 -20.09 10.07 18.00
C GLY A 26 -19.62 8.62 17.83
N ASP A 27 -20.34 7.79 17.07
CA ASP A 27 -19.92 6.43 16.74
C ASP A 27 -18.95 6.41 15.55
N LEU A 28 -18.19 5.32 15.41
CA LEU A 28 -17.33 5.13 14.25
C LEU A 28 -18.16 4.88 13.00
N VAL A 29 -17.86 5.60 11.92
CA VAL A 29 -18.52 5.40 10.63
C VAL A 29 -18.07 4.09 10.01
N LEU A 30 -19.02 3.33 9.46
CA LEU A 30 -18.75 2.11 8.70
C LEU A 30 -18.47 2.43 7.23
N ASP A 31 -17.49 1.74 6.65
CA ASP A 31 -17.18 1.76 5.23
C ASP A 31 -17.63 0.44 4.59
N GLU A 32 -18.70 0.49 3.82
CA GLU A 32 -19.25 -0.64 3.06
C GLU A 32 -18.59 -0.77 1.68
N THR A 33 -17.30 -0.47 1.61
CA THR A 33 -16.57 -0.33 0.36
C THR A 33 -15.14 -0.83 0.48
N PRO A 34 -14.43 -1.08 -0.64
CA PRO A 34 -13.03 -1.49 -0.55
C PRO A 34 -12.08 -0.33 -0.17
N ALA A 35 -12.57 0.90 0.09
CA ALA A 35 -11.70 2.07 0.23
C ALA A 35 -10.71 1.95 1.40
N THR A 36 -11.16 1.58 2.60
CA THR A 36 -10.25 1.36 3.74
C THR A 36 -9.14 0.35 3.45
N PRO A 37 -9.41 -0.90 3.01
CA PRO A 37 -8.34 -1.84 2.70
C PRO A 37 -7.47 -1.39 1.51
N MET A 38 -8.01 -0.67 0.52
CA MET A 38 -7.20 -0.08 -0.56
C MET A 38 -6.19 0.94 -0.02
N LEU A 39 -6.60 1.83 0.89
CA LEU A 39 -5.73 2.81 1.54
C LEU A 39 -4.65 2.12 2.37
N VAL A 40 -5.04 1.13 3.17
CA VAL A 40 -4.11 0.37 4.02
C VAL A 40 -3.08 -0.38 3.18
N SER A 41 -3.49 -1.07 2.11
CA SER A 41 -2.59 -1.77 1.19
C SER A 41 -1.55 -0.83 0.56
N LEU A 42 -1.95 0.38 0.19
CA LEU A 42 -1.08 1.29 -0.56
C LEU A 42 -0.21 2.18 0.33
N LEU A 43 -0.73 2.61 1.49
CA LEU A 43 -0.12 3.64 2.33
C LEU A 43 0.62 3.09 3.56
N THR A 44 0.53 1.78 3.84
CA THR A 44 1.33 1.14 4.88
C THR A 44 2.50 0.34 4.31
N ASP A 45 3.54 0.19 5.12
CA ASP A 45 4.74 -0.52 4.71
C ASP A 45 4.56 -2.02 4.91
N ARG A 46 4.72 -2.79 3.83
CA ARG A 46 4.96 -4.22 3.90
C ARG A 46 6.40 -4.49 4.30
N ARG A 47 6.59 -5.55 5.08
CA ARG A 47 7.92 -6.06 5.43
C ARG A 47 8.72 -6.45 4.18
N ALA A 48 9.94 -5.93 4.06
CA ALA A 48 10.89 -6.31 3.02
C ALA A 48 11.24 -7.82 3.08
N ARG A 49 11.38 -8.45 1.92
CA ARG A 49 11.84 -9.84 1.78
C ARG A 49 13.33 -9.95 2.12
N PRO A 50 13.84 -11.13 2.51
CA PRO A 50 15.24 -11.31 2.89
C PRO A 50 16.25 -10.78 1.85
N ASP A 51 15.93 -10.93 0.57
CA ASP A 51 16.71 -10.55 -0.62
C ASP A 51 16.49 -9.10 -1.10
N ASP A 52 15.51 -8.38 -0.55
CA ASP A 52 15.30 -6.97 -0.88
C ASP A 52 16.46 -6.10 -0.37
N VAL A 53 16.97 -5.22 -1.23
CA VAL A 53 17.95 -4.19 -0.87
C VAL A 53 17.26 -3.09 -0.07
N LEU A 54 17.69 -2.89 1.17
CA LEU A 54 17.11 -1.86 2.03
C LEU A 54 17.73 -0.49 1.72
N PRO A 55 16.96 0.62 1.75
CA PRO A 55 17.48 1.97 1.52
C PRO A 55 18.65 2.36 2.44
N SER A 56 18.68 1.84 3.67
CA SER A 56 19.69 2.12 4.69
C SER A 56 20.90 1.17 4.68
N ALA A 57 20.89 0.12 3.83
CA ALA A 57 21.94 -0.88 3.83
C ALA A 57 23.29 -0.30 3.37
N ALA A 58 24.17 0.02 4.33
CA ALA A 58 25.54 0.46 4.11
C ALA A 58 26.56 -0.69 4.23
N GLY A 59 26.14 -1.94 3.97
CA GLY A 59 26.98 -3.13 4.11
C GLY A 59 26.93 -3.81 5.49
N GLU A 60 26.08 -3.32 6.40
CA GLU A 60 25.83 -3.93 7.71
C GLU A 60 24.53 -4.75 7.72
N PRO A 61 24.39 -5.76 8.59
CA PRO A 61 23.13 -6.45 8.80
C PRO A 61 22.03 -5.46 9.23
N PRO A 62 20.79 -5.64 8.76
CA PRO A 62 19.72 -4.71 9.09
C PRO A 62 19.40 -4.72 10.59
N ALA A 63 19.24 -3.53 11.16
CA ALA A 63 18.79 -3.33 12.53
C ALA A 63 17.35 -3.83 12.74
N ILE A 64 16.96 -3.99 14.01
CA ILE A 64 15.58 -4.35 14.37
C ILE A 64 14.63 -3.29 13.81
N GLY A 65 13.60 -3.73 13.09
CA GLY A 65 12.60 -2.85 12.48
C GLY A 65 12.99 -2.24 11.13
N GLU A 66 14.24 -2.40 10.68
CA GLU A 66 14.70 -1.79 9.41
C GLU A 66 13.96 -2.34 8.18
N ARG A 67 13.50 -3.60 8.26
CA ARG A 67 12.66 -4.23 7.22
C ARG A 67 11.21 -3.76 7.23
N ARG A 68 10.82 -2.89 8.19
CA ARG A 68 9.45 -2.37 8.40
C ARG A 68 8.41 -3.50 8.50
N GLY A 69 7.15 -3.19 8.23
CA GLY A 69 6.03 -4.13 8.34
C GLY A 69 5.20 -3.96 9.60
N TRP A 70 4.06 -4.63 9.62
CA TRP A 70 3.20 -4.73 10.80
C TRP A 70 3.53 -5.99 11.60
N PRO A 71 3.75 -5.90 12.92
CA PRO A 71 4.01 -7.07 13.76
C PRO A 71 2.87 -8.11 13.73
N GLY A 72 1.62 -7.68 13.51
CA GLY A 72 0.46 -8.58 13.45
C GLY A 72 0.49 -9.55 12.26
N ASP A 73 1.26 -9.25 11.20
CA ASP A 73 1.47 -10.18 10.08
C ASP A 73 2.06 -11.53 10.55
N ALA A 74 2.81 -11.54 11.68
CA ALA A 74 3.36 -12.77 12.25
C ALA A 74 2.29 -13.70 12.86
N LEU A 75 1.08 -13.18 13.11
CA LEU A 75 -0.04 -13.90 13.69
C LEU A 75 -1.08 -14.34 12.64
N ASP A 76 -0.92 -13.93 11.36
CA ASP A 76 -1.82 -14.39 10.29
C ASP A 76 -1.43 -15.81 9.85
N ALA A 77 -2.26 -16.79 10.18
CA ALA A 77 -2.04 -18.19 9.85
C ALA A 77 -2.03 -18.49 8.34
N ARG A 78 -2.57 -17.60 7.50
CA ARG A 78 -2.52 -17.69 6.04
C ARG A 78 -1.25 -17.07 5.46
N GLY A 79 -0.39 -16.47 6.31
CA GLY A 79 0.85 -15.84 5.90
C GLY A 79 0.66 -14.57 5.08
N ARG A 80 -0.53 -13.97 5.12
CA ARG A 80 -0.81 -12.69 4.46
C ARG A 80 -0.01 -11.57 5.15
N ARG A 81 0.32 -10.54 4.37
CA ARG A 81 1.09 -9.39 4.86
C ARG A 81 0.46 -8.10 4.41
N ILE A 82 0.29 -7.17 5.34
CA ILE A 82 -0.29 -5.87 5.06
C ILE A 82 0.67 -4.96 4.29
N GLY A 83 0.13 -3.95 3.60
CA GLY A 83 0.89 -2.88 2.98
C GLY A 83 1.60 -3.22 1.68
N SER A 84 2.49 -2.32 1.26
CA SER A 84 3.30 -2.45 0.05
C SER A 84 4.79 -2.24 0.31
N ARG A 85 5.64 -2.76 -0.60
CA ARG A 85 7.09 -2.56 -0.54
C ARG A 85 7.57 -1.27 -1.24
N LEU A 86 6.65 -0.35 -1.57
CA LEU A 86 6.94 0.89 -2.30
C LEU A 86 7.95 1.79 -1.59
N TRP A 87 8.07 1.70 -0.26
CA TRP A 87 9.06 2.44 0.52
C TRP A 87 10.52 2.09 0.17
N LEU A 88 10.77 0.91 -0.40
CA LEU A 88 12.10 0.54 -0.90
C LEU A 88 12.54 1.41 -2.09
N LEU A 89 11.62 2.13 -2.75
CA LEU A 89 11.93 3.04 -3.85
C LEU A 89 12.55 4.36 -3.40
N ALA A 90 12.64 4.63 -2.10
CA ALA A 90 13.14 5.89 -1.54
C ALA A 90 14.53 6.29 -2.07
N ARG A 91 15.39 5.32 -2.46
CA ARG A 91 16.71 5.56 -3.05
C ARG A 91 16.91 4.90 -4.42
N ALA A 92 15.83 4.46 -5.06
CA ALA A 92 15.90 3.82 -6.36
C ALA A 92 16.20 4.84 -7.46
N LYS A 93 16.95 4.44 -8.49
CA LYS A 93 17.16 5.27 -9.68
C LYS A 93 15.89 5.30 -10.53
N ALA A 94 15.39 6.49 -10.86
CA ALA A 94 14.25 6.63 -11.75
C ALA A 94 14.52 5.97 -13.12
N GLY A 95 13.61 5.09 -13.55
CA GLY A 95 13.70 4.36 -14.81
C GLY A 95 12.62 3.28 -14.91
N GLU A 96 12.60 2.55 -16.03
CA GLU A 96 11.60 1.51 -16.28
C GLU A 96 11.62 0.41 -15.23
N LEU A 97 12.79 0.00 -14.75
CA LEU A 97 12.91 -1.06 -13.74
C LEU A 97 12.20 -0.67 -12.43
N THR A 98 12.35 0.57 -11.99
CA THR A 98 11.64 1.08 -10.81
C THR A 98 10.13 1.15 -11.03
N GLN A 99 9.69 1.58 -12.22
CA GLN A 99 8.27 1.57 -12.56
C GLN A 99 7.68 0.14 -12.54
N ARG A 100 8.43 -0.85 -13.06
CA ARG A 100 8.04 -2.26 -13.00
C ARG A 100 7.98 -2.76 -11.56
N PHE A 101 9.00 -2.50 -10.73
CA PHE A 101 8.98 -2.88 -9.32
C PHE A 101 7.81 -2.26 -8.56
N ALA A 102 7.50 -0.99 -8.80
CA ALA A 102 6.34 -0.35 -8.22
C ALA A 102 5.05 -1.10 -8.61
N GLY A 103 4.89 -1.43 -9.89
CA GLY A 103 3.77 -2.22 -10.37
C GLY A 103 3.67 -3.58 -9.69
N GLU A 104 4.77 -4.34 -9.62
CA GLU A 104 4.79 -5.66 -8.96
C GLU A 104 4.46 -5.58 -7.46
N TRP A 105 5.06 -4.62 -6.75
CA TRP A 105 4.83 -4.47 -5.31
C TRP A 105 3.43 -3.95 -4.99
N THR A 106 2.83 -3.13 -5.86
CA THR A 106 1.41 -2.79 -5.77
C THR A 106 0.54 -4.02 -6.06
N ARG A 107 0.85 -4.81 -7.09
CA ARG A 107 0.10 -6.04 -7.40
C ARG A 107 0.14 -7.04 -6.23
N GLU A 108 1.28 -7.17 -5.56
CA GLU A 108 1.43 -7.95 -4.34
C GLU A 108 0.60 -7.38 -3.17
N ALA A 109 0.52 -6.05 -3.02
CA ALA A 109 -0.24 -5.38 -1.96
C ALA A 109 -1.76 -5.56 -2.11
N PHE A 110 -2.22 -5.74 -3.35
CA PHE A 110 -3.63 -5.88 -3.71
C PHE A 110 -3.99 -7.33 -4.10
N GLY A 111 -3.15 -8.32 -3.77
CA GLY A 111 -3.42 -9.73 -4.07
C GLY A 111 -4.73 -10.25 -3.47
N TRP A 112 -5.18 -9.65 -2.35
CA TRP A 112 -6.45 -9.94 -1.71
C TRP A 112 -7.66 -9.66 -2.60
N VAL A 113 -7.57 -8.72 -3.54
CA VAL A 113 -8.72 -8.25 -4.34
C VAL A 113 -9.32 -9.39 -5.17
N THR A 114 -8.51 -10.23 -5.77
CA THR A 114 -8.99 -11.38 -6.55
C THR A 114 -9.73 -12.39 -5.67
N GLU A 115 -9.23 -12.62 -4.45
CA GLU A 115 -9.84 -13.55 -3.50
C GLU A 115 -11.21 -13.05 -3.02
N GLU A 116 -11.32 -11.74 -2.76
CA GLU A 116 -12.55 -11.13 -2.23
C GLU A 116 -13.59 -10.82 -3.32
N THR A 117 -13.16 -10.41 -4.53
CA THR A 117 -14.07 -9.90 -5.59
C THR A 117 -14.21 -10.82 -6.79
N GLY A 118 -13.32 -11.80 -6.94
CA GLY A 118 -13.22 -12.64 -8.14
C GLY A 118 -12.56 -11.98 -9.35
N SER A 119 -12.16 -10.71 -9.25
CA SER A 119 -11.45 -9.96 -10.30
C SER A 119 -10.16 -9.34 -9.76
N ALA A 120 -9.12 -9.22 -10.59
CA ALA A 120 -7.89 -8.56 -10.18
C ALA A 120 -8.06 -7.04 -10.13
N ALA A 121 -7.35 -6.37 -9.21
CA ALA A 121 -7.28 -4.92 -9.17
C ALA A 121 -6.67 -4.35 -10.47
N GLU A 122 -7.25 -3.27 -10.99
CA GLU A 122 -6.64 -2.53 -12.10
C GLU A 122 -5.53 -1.63 -11.56
N ILE A 123 -4.30 -1.84 -12.01
CA ILE A 123 -3.14 -1.10 -11.51
C ILE A 123 -2.44 -0.38 -12.65
N ALA A 124 -2.30 0.94 -12.52
CA ALA A 124 -1.56 1.79 -13.44
C ALA A 124 -0.43 2.50 -12.71
N VAL A 125 0.78 2.42 -13.26
CA VAL A 125 1.98 3.08 -12.72
C VAL A 125 2.59 3.93 -13.83
N ALA A 126 2.75 5.24 -13.59
CA ALA A 126 3.25 6.18 -14.58
C ALA A 126 4.17 7.24 -13.95
N TRP A 127 5.21 7.64 -14.68
CA TRP A 127 6.03 8.79 -14.31
C TRP A 127 5.26 10.08 -14.58
N LEU A 128 5.01 10.89 -13.55
CA LEU A 128 4.40 12.22 -13.72
C LEU A 128 5.43 13.24 -14.17
N ARG A 129 6.63 13.14 -13.58
CA ARG A 129 7.81 13.96 -13.86
C ARG A 129 9.03 13.24 -13.28
N ARG A 130 10.23 13.76 -13.55
CA ARG A 130 11.47 13.21 -12.99
C ARG A 130 11.38 13.07 -11.47
N GLY A 131 11.59 11.85 -10.98
CA GLY A 131 11.57 11.52 -9.55
C GLY A 131 10.19 11.43 -8.90
N TRP A 132 9.09 11.46 -9.67
CA TRP A 132 7.73 11.33 -9.16
C TRP A 132 6.93 10.31 -9.95
N LEU A 133 6.47 9.27 -9.25
CA LEU A 133 5.70 8.16 -9.80
C LEU A 133 4.26 8.27 -9.28
N ALA A 134 3.28 8.25 -10.19
CA ALA A 134 1.88 8.05 -9.85
C ALA A 134 1.56 6.56 -9.88
N ILE A 135 0.90 6.08 -8.84
CA ILE A 135 0.39 4.72 -8.73
C ILE A 135 -1.12 4.85 -8.50
N THR A 136 -1.90 4.36 -9.45
CA THR A 136 -3.36 4.35 -9.38
C THR A 136 -3.85 2.91 -9.32
N VAL A 137 -4.73 2.63 -8.38
CA VAL A 137 -5.37 1.31 -8.22
C VAL A 137 -6.87 1.47 -8.25
N LYS A 138 -7.56 0.62 -9.00
CA LYS A 138 -9.03 0.56 -9.01
C LYS A 138 -9.55 -0.81 -8.58
N VAL A 139 -10.61 -0.79 -7.77
CA VAL A 139 -11.31 -1.95 -7.25
C VAL A 139 -12.79 -1.58 -7.14
N ASP A 140 -13.69 -2.40 -7.69
CA ASP A 140 -15.16 -2.21 -7.63
C ASP A 140 -15.62 -0.76 -7.90
N GLY A 141 -15.10 -0.15 -8.96
CA GLY A 141 -15.45 1.22 -9.37
C GLY A 141 -14.84 2.34 -8.53
N ARG A 142 -14.10 2.04 -7.47
CA ARG A 142 -13.32 3.00 -6.68
C ARG A 142 -11.89 3.09 -7.19
N ALA A 143 -11.27 4.27 -7.01
CA ALA A 143 -9.90 4.52 -7.40
C ALA A 143 -9.14 5.24 -6.29
N VAL A 144 -7.92 4.79 -6.02
CA VAL A 144 -6.95 5.50 -5.17
C VAL A 144 -5.71 5.81 -6.00
N THR A 145 -5.18 7.04 -5.88
CA THR A 145 -3.93 7.44 -6.52
C THR A 145 -2.97 7.99 -5.46
N VAL A 146 -1.75 7.45 -5.43
CA VAL A 146 -0.66 8.00 -4.63
C VAL A 146 0.48 8.48 -5.52
N ASN A 147 1.03 9.65 -5.16
CA ASN A 147 2.22 10.20 -5.78
C ASN A 147 3.43 9.94 -4.88
N GLN A 148 4.32 9.07 -5.36
CA GLN A 148 5.51 8.62 -4.66
C GLN A 148 6.74 9.31 -5.23
N ARG A 149 7.55 9.89 -4.35
CA ARG A 149 8.89 10.37 -4.73
C ARG A 149 9.84 9.17 -4.86
N VAL A 150 10.62 9.17 -5.92
CA VAL A 150 11.69 8.21 -6.22
C VAL A 150 13.00 8.96 -6.38
N GLY A 151 14.01 8.58 -5.60
CA GLY A 151 15.34 9.22 -5.61
C GLY A 151 15.57 10.17 -4.44
#